data_AF-A0AAD3HSU3-F1
#
_entry.id   AF-A0AAD3HSU3-F1
#
_cell.length_a   1.000
_cell.length_b   1.000
_cell.length_c   1.000
_cell.angle_alpha   90.00
_cell.angle_beta   90.00
_cell.angle_gamma   90.00
#
_symmetry.space_group_name_H-M   'P 1'
#
loop_
_entity.id
_entity.type
_entity.pdbx_description
1 polymer ?
#
loop_
_entity_poly.entity_id
_entity_poly.type
_entity_poly.pdbx_seq_one_letter_code
_entity_poly.pdbx_strand_id
1 'polypeptide(L)'
;ALLAAAPGDLVGQPVNAVLWRLIELAEVLGSSVEAVMGLAAKAPWLLSADLGPVGVTVAGLARAAEQRLHVLRPRTLISAVLQCNPHLLCKQVADMEAVMSLLAEHREGSYDARNLWSIRYHINWAPEQLASWLQADVERVLRIKYMTEEVPSLKQQSECYSAWQSLLHDPILAPDTHPAFAQPGFKAWLAGQMRDRQRSGG
;
A
#
# COMPACT_ATOMS: atom_id res chain seq x y z
N ALA A 1 6.20 -6.32 -27.04
CA ALA A 1 6.03 -5.57 -25.77
C ALA A 1 6.93 -6.14 -24.68
N LEU A 2 6.72 -7.38 -24.22
CA LEU A 2 7.53 -7.98 -23.15
C LEU A 2 9.04 -8.00 -23.46
N LEU A 3 9.43 -8.41 -24.67
CA LEU A 3 10.84 -8.36 -25.12
C LEU A 3 11.45 -6.94 -25.12
N ALA A 4 10.63 -5.91 -25.36
CA ALA A 4 11.09 -4.52 -25.33
C ALA A 4 11.23 -4.00 -23.89
N ALA A 5 10.43 -4.51 -22.96
CA ALA A 5 10.47 -4.14 -21.55
C ALA A 5 11.59 -4.88 -20.78
N ALA A 6 11.90 -6.11 -21.18
CA ALA A 6 12.84 -7.00 -20.49
C ALA A 6 13.86 -7.64 -21.45
N PRO A 7 14.61 -6.85 -22.25
CA PRO A 7 15.52 -7.43 -23.23
C PRO A 7 16.61 -8.28 -22.57
N GLY A 8 17.15 -7.85 -21.42
CA GLY A 8 18.18 -8.59 -20.70
C GLY A 8 17.72 -9.96 -20.18
N ASP A 9 16.45 -10.07 -19.77
CA ASP A 9 15.90 -11.30 -19.20
C ASP A 9 15.43 -12.30 -20.27
N LEU A 10 15.27 -11.84 -21.52
CA LEU A 10 14.60 -12.59 -22.59
C LEU A 10 15.49 -12.86 -23.81
N VAL A 11 16.48 -12.01 -24.08
CA VAL A 11 17.40 -12.23 -25.20
C VAL A 11 18.25 -13.47 -24.92
N GLY A 12 18.21 -14.43 -25.84
CA GLY A 12 18.93 -15.71 -25.71
C GLY A 12 18.15 -16.80 -24.97
N GLN A 13 16.97 -16.50 -24.40
CA GLN A 13 16.11 -17.51 -23.79
C GLN A 13 15.25 -18.24 -24.84
N PRO A 14 15.10 -19.57 -24.74
CA PRO A 14 14.14 -20.30 -25.56
C PRO A 14 12.72 -19.78 -25.29
N VAL A 15 11.94 -19.51 -26.34
CA VAL A 15 10.54 -19.03 -26.21
C VAL A 15 9.71 -19.95 -25.31
N ASN A 16 9.91 -21.27 -25.41
CA ASN A 16 9.22 -22.24 -24.58
C ASN A 16 9.54 -22.08 -23.09
N ALA A 17 10.77 -21.72 -22.73
CA ALA A 17 11.15 -21.49 -21.33
C ALA A 17 10.43 -20.25 -20.77
N VAL A 18 10.37 -19.17 -21.56
CA VAL A 18 9.62 -17.95 -21.19
C VAL A 18 8.13 -18.23 -21.05
N LEU A 19 7.54 -19.03 -21.95
CA LEU A 19 6.13 -19.41 -21.89
C LEU A 19 5.83 -20.25 -20.66
N TRP A 20 6.63 -21.28 -20.37
CA TRP A 20 6.47 -22.07 -19.15
C TRP A 20 6.56 -21.20 -17.91
N ARG A 21 7.52 -20.28 -17.89
CA ARG A 21 7.68 -19.34 -16.80
C ARG A 21 6.46 -18.45 -16.57
N LEU A 22 5.84 -17.96 -17.64
CA LEU A 22 4.62 -17.17 -17.56
C LEU A 22 3.42 -18.00 -17.10
N ILE A 23 3.36 -19.28 -17.48
CA ILE A 23 2.32 -20.22 -17.02
C ILE A 23 2.46 -20.45 -15.51
N GLU A 24 3.66 -20.75 -15.01
CA GLU A 24 3.91 -20.94 -13.58
C GLU A 24 3.55 -19.68 -12.77
N LEU A 25 3.94 -18.50 -13.25
CA LEU A 25 3.55 -17.23 -12.64
C LEU A 25 2.03 -17.04 -12.62
N ALA A 26 1.32 -17.43 -13.69
CA ALA A 26 -0.14 -17.35 -13.77
C ALA A 26 -0.82 -18.26 -12.76
N GLU A 27 -0.30 -19.47 -12.55
CA GLU A 27 -0.79 -20.38 -11.52
C GLU A 27 -0.59 -19.81 -10.11
N VAL A 28 0.62 -19.30 -9.83
CA VAL A 28 0.96 -18.70 -8.53
C VAL A 28 0.09 -17.49 -8.22
N LEU A 29 -0.15 -16.63 -9.21
CA LEU A 29 -0.95 -15.42 -9.07
C LEU A 29 -2.46 -15.68 -9.17
N GLY A 30 -2.89 -16.90 -9.51
CA GLY A 30 -4.28 -17.21 -9.79
C GLY A 30 -4.89 -16.34 -10.89
N SER A 31 -4.13 -16.09 -11.96
CA SER A 31 -4.46 -15.18 -13.05
C SER A 31 -4.38 -15.86 -14.42
N SER A 32 -4.74 -15.14 -15.48
CA SER A 32 -4.48 -15.60 -16.85
C SER A 32 -3.03 -15.30 -17.26
N VAL A 33 -2.50 -16.10 -18.18
CA VAL A 33 -1.17 -15.87 -18.79
C VAL A 33 -1.07 -14.49 -19.44
N GLU A 34 -2.15 -14.02 -20.07
CA GLU A 34 -2.21 -12.68 -20.67
C GLU A 34 -2.03 -11.58 -19.62
N ALA A 35 -2.72 -11.70 -18.48
CA ALA A 35 -2.63 -10.70 -17.43
C ALA A 35 -1.25 -10.72 -16.74
N VAL A 36 -0.67 -11.91 -16.57
CA VAL A 36 0.71 -12.06 -16.10
C VAL A 36 1.74 -11.53 -17.10
N MET A 37 1.51 -11.68 -18.39
CA MET A 37 2.39 -11.09 -19.41
C MET A 37 2.38 -9.56 -19.32
N GLY A 38 1.20 -8.95 -19.08
CA GLY A 38 1.08 -7.52 -18.80
C GLY A 38 1.81 -7.11 -17.50
N LEU A 39 1.72 -7.93 -16.45
CA LEU A 39 2.43 -7.74 -15.20
C LEU A 39 3.95 -7.80 -15.39
N ALA A 40 4.45 -8.82 -16.08
CA ALA A 40 5.88 -9.03 -16.35
C ALA A 40 6.46 -7.92 -17.24
N ALA A 41 5.64 -7.29 -18.10
CA ALA A 41 6.07 -6.11 -18.85
C ALA A 41 6.26 -4.87 -17.95
N LYS A 42 5.50 -4.74 -16.86
CA LYS A 42 5.67 -3.67 -15.86
C LYS A 42 6.76 -3.99 -14.83
N ALA A 43 6.96 -5.27 -14.54
CA ALA A 43 7.94 -5.78 -13.57
C ALA A 43 8.73 -6.97 -14.15
N PRO A 44 9.71 -6.69 -15.04
CA PRO A 44 10.56 -7.69 -15.69
C PRO A 44 11.19 -8.71 -14.75
N TRP A 45 11.62 -8.25 -13.56
CA TRP A 45 12.27 -9.05 -12.53
C TRP A 45 11.46 -10.27 -12.07
N LEU A 46 10.15 -10.31 -12.31
CA LEU A 46 9.31 -11.47 -12.01
C LEU A 46 9.66 -12.70 -12.86
N LEU A 47 10.16 -12.49 -14.07
CA LEU A 47 10.58 -13.57 -14.96
C LEU A 47 11.74 -14.37 -14.37
N SER A 48 12.58 -13.74 -13.54
CA SER A 48 13.72 -14.36 -12.87
C SER A 48 13.51 -14.61 -11.36
N ALA A 49 12.37 -14.21 -10.80
CA ALA A 49 12.12 -14.31 -9.35
C ALA A 49 12.02 -15.77 -8.85
N ASP A 50 12.19 -16.02 -7.55
CA ASP A 50 11.76 -17.29 -6.97
C ASP A 50 10.22 -17.27 -6.78
N LEU A 51 9.53 -18.25 -7.35
CA LEU A 51 8.06 -18.33 -7.27
C LEU A 51 7.54 -18.79 -5.92
N GLY A 52 8.35 -19.52 -5.15
CA GLY A 52 7.96 -19.98 -3.82
C GLY A 52 7.58 -18.79 -2.92
N PRO A 53 8.49 -17.83 -2.68
CA PRO A 53 8.20 -16.63 -1.91
C PRO A 53 7.06 -15.79 -2.49
N VAL A 54 6.99 -15.64 -3.81
CA VAL A 54 5.89 -14.91 -4.47
C VAL A 54 4.53 -15.55 -4.15
N GLY A 55 4.44 -16.88 -4.24
CA GLY A 55 3.22 -17.62 -3.92
C GLY A 55 2.82 -17.50 -2.45
N VAL A 56 3.79 -17.53 -1.54
CA VAL A 56 3.54 -17.31 -0.11
C VAL A 56 2.99 -15.90 0.15
N THR A 57 3.60 -14.88 -0.45
CA THR A 57 3.13 -13.48 -0.33
C THR A 57 1.71 -13.32 -0.87
N VAL A 58 1.42 -13.86 -2.06
CA VAL A 58 0.09 -13.78 -2.67
C VAL A 58 -0.96 -14.51 -1.83
N ALA A 59 -0.63 -15.71 -1.33
CA ALA A 59 -1.53 -16.47 -0.47
C ALA A 59 -1.79 -15.76 0.86
N GLY A 60 -0.76 -15.17 1.48
CA GLY A 60 -0.87 -14.37 2.70
C GLY A 60 -1.79 -13.16 2.50
N LEU A 61 -1.57 -12.39 1.43
CA LEU A 61 -2.42 -11.24 1.10
C LEU A 61 -3.86 -11.62 0.78
N ALA A 62 -4.08 -12.72 0.06
CA ALA A 62 -5.42 -13.21 -0.23
C ALA A 62 -6.15 -13.58 1.07
N ARG A 63 -5.50 -14.33 1.96
CA ARG A 63 -6.04 -14.67 3.26
C ARG A 63 -6.34 -13.41 4.10
N ALA A 64 -5.45 -12.43 4.08
CA ALA A 64 -5.66 -11.18 4.80
C ALA A 64 -6.86 -10.39 4.27
N ALA A 65 -7.02 -10.30 2.94
CA ALA A 65 -8.15 -9.64 2.31
C ALA A 65 -9.47 -10.36 2.61
N GLU A 66 -9.48 -11.69 2.65
CA GLU A 66 -10.64 -12.48 3.07
C GLU A 66 -11.01 -12.21 4.54
N GLN A 67 -10.02 -12.22 5.44
CA GLN A 67 -10.25 -12.11 6.88
C GLN A 67 -10.61 -10.70 7.33
N ARG A 68 -9.95 -9.68 6.77
CA ARG A 68 -10.08 -8.28 7.22
C ARG A 68 -11.08 -7.49 6.41
N LEU A 69 -11.12 -7.72 5.09
CA LEU A 69 -11.96 -6.95 4.16
C LEU A 69 -13.22 -7.73 3.73
N HIS A 70 -13.34 -9.00 4.10
CA HIS A 70 -14.45 -9.90 3.73
C HIS A 70 -14.66 -10.01 2.22
N VAL A 71 -13.56 -10.05 1.46
CA VAL A 71 -13.59 -10.15 -0.01
C VAL A 71 -14.04 -11.54 -0.45
N LEU A 72 -15.01 -11.62 -1.36
CA LEU A 72 -15.56 -12.89 -1.87
C LEU A 72 -14.56 -13.68 -2.76
N ARG A 73 -13.73 -12.98 -3.51
CA ARG A 73 -12.72 -13.57 -4.44
C ARG A 73 -11.34 -13.01 -4.13
N PRO A 74 -10.76 -13.36 -2.97
CA PRO A 74 -9.57 -12.69 -2.45
C PRO A 74 -8.36 -12.86 -3.37
N ARG A 75 -8.09 -14.08 -3.86
CA ARG A 75 -6.98 -14.33 -4.80
C ARG A 75 -7.11 -13.53 -6.09
N THR A 76 -8.30 -13.51 -6.69
CA THR A 76 -8.53 -12.78 -7.95
C THR A 76 -8.38 -11.27 -7.76
N LEU A 77 -8.88 -10.73 -6.64
CA LEU A 77 -8.69 -9.31 -6.31
C LEU A 77 -7.22 -8.97 -6.10
N ILE A 78 -6.49 -9.76 -5.30
CA ILE A 78 -5.05 -9.53 -5.06
C ILE A 78 -4.25 -9.64 -6.36
N SER A 79 -4.57 -10.60 -7.22
CA SER A 79 -3.98 -10.71 -8.56
C SER A 79 -4.15 -9.41 -9.36
N ALA A 80 -5.36 -8.85 -9.39
CA ALA A 80 -5.66 -7.59 -10.06
C ALA A 80 -4.94 -6.40 -9.40
N VAL A 81 -4.86 -6.36 -8.07
CA VAL A 81 -4.12 -5.33 -7.31
C VAL A 81 -2.63 -5.33 -7.70
N LEU A 82 -2.03 -6.53 -7.82
CA LEU A 82 -0.63 -6.66 -8.23
C LEU A 82 -0.41 -6.25 -9.69
N GLN A 83 -1.40 -6.45 -10.57
CA GLN A 83 -1.35 -5.93 -11.94
C GLN A 83 -1.37 -4.39 -12.01
N CYS A 84 -2.02 -3.75 -11.04
CA CYS A 84 -1.97 -2.29 -10.87
C CYS A 84 -0.62 -1.84 -10.31
N ASN A 85 -0.09 -2.54 -9.29
CA ASN A 85 1.21 -2.21 -8.68
C ASN A 85 2.03 -3.48 -8.32
N PRO A 86 2.94 -3.91 -9.20
CA PRO A 86 3.75 -5.11 -8.98
C PRO A 86 4.74 -4.99 -7.82
N HIS A 87 5.15 -3.75 -7.47
CA HIS A 87 6.15 -3.51 -6.43
C HIS A 87 5.65 -3.88 -5.03
N LEU A 88 4.34 -4.10 -4.86
CA LEU A 88 3.78 -4.62 -3.62
C LEU A 88 4.33 -6.02 -3.28
N LEU A 89 4.81 -6.80 -4.26
CA LEU A 89 5.46 -8.08 -4.01
C LEU A 89 6.79 -7.94 -3.24
N CYS A 90 7.40 -6.76 -3.23
CA CYS A 90 8.61 -6.46 -2.49
C CYS A 90 8.33 -5.94 -1.07
N LYS A 91 7.08 -5.61 -0.74
CA LYS A 91 6.68 -5.14 0.59
C LYS A 91 6.48 -6.30 1.55
N GLN A 92 6.66 -6.05 2.84
CA GLN A 92 6.34 -7.02 3.88
C GLN A 92 4.83 -7.24 3.93
N VAL A 93 4.42 -8.52 3.99
CA VAL A 93 3.01 -8.90 4.08
C VAL A 93 2.36 -8.27 5.33
N ALA A 94 3.07 -8.26 6.46
CA ALA A 94 2.58 -7.69 7.71
C ALA A 94 2.17 -6.21 7.59
N ASP A 95 2.91 -5.40 6.84
CA ASP A 95 2.59 -3.97 6.65
C ASP A 95 1.32 -3.82 5.82
N MET A 96 1.19 -4.60 4.75
CA MET A 96 -0.01 -4.61 3.91
C MET A 96 -1.23 -5.11 4.68
N GLU A 97 -1.06 -6.12 5.54
CA GLU A 97 -2.10 -6.60 6.44
C GLU A 97 -2.57 -5.53 7.43
N ALA A 98 -1.63 -4.75 8.00
CA ALA A 98 -1.96 -3.65 8.89
C ALA A 98 -2.76 -2.56 8.17
N VAL A 99 -2.40 -2.22 6.92
CA VAL A 99 -3.16 -1.27 6.10
C VAL A 99 -4.57 -1.81 5.81
N MET A 100 -4.73 -3.10 5.50
CA MET A 100 -6.05 -3.72 5.31
C MET A 100 -6.90 -3.68 6.60
N SER A 101 -6.30 -3.92 7.77
CA SER A 101 -6.99 -3.77 9.06
C SER A 101 -7.47 -2.33 9.27
N LEU A 102 -6.61 -1.34 9.00
CA LEU A 102 -6.97 0.07 9.11
C LEU A 102 -8.11 0.45 8.15
N LEU A 103 -8.09 -0.05 6.91
CA LEU A 103 -9.18 0.15 5.95
C LEU A 103 -10.51 -0.43 6.45
N ALA A 104 -10.48 -1.60 7.08
CA ALA A 104 -11.67 -2.25 7.63
C ALA A 104 -12.24 -1.47 8.84
N GLU A 105 -11.37 -1.05 9.75
CA GLU A 105 -11.71 -0.29 10.97
C GLU A 105 -12.24 1.11 10.66
N HIS A 106 -11.68 1.77 9.64
CA HIS A 106 -11.98 3.16 9.30
C HIS A 106 -12.79 3.33 8.00
N ARG A 107 -13.52 2.30 7.58
CA ARG A 107 -14.40 2.34 6.40
C ARG A 107 -15.43 3.47 6.43
N GLU A 108 -15.77 4.00 7.61
CA GLU A 108 -16.73 5.09 7.76
C GLU A 108 -16.08 6.47 7.82
N GLY A 109 -14.80 6.58 8.20
CA GLY A 109 -14.09 7.85 8.39
C GLY A 109 -13.38 8.38 7.14
N SER A 110 -13.01 7.51 6.19
CA SER A 110 -12.38 7.89 4.92
C SER A 110 -13.35 7.73 3.75
N TYR A 111 -13.45 8.75 2.89
CA TYR A 111 -14.27 8.68 1.67
C TYR A 111 -13.83 7.51 0.77
N ASP A 112 -12.54 7.31 0.58
CA ASP A 112 -12.00 6.24 -0.26
C ASP A 112 -12.23 4.86 0.35
N ALA A 113 -12.07 4.71 1.67
CA ALA A 113 -12.33 3.45 2.37
C ALA A 113 -13.83 3.10 2.34
N ARG A 114 -14.70 4.11 2.51
CA ARG A 114 -16.15 3.97 2.38
C ARG A 114 -16.54 3.56 0.98
N ASN A 115 -15.94 4.19 -0.03
CA ASN A 115 -16.19 3.86 -1.43
C ASN A 115 -15.82 2.41 -1.72
N LEU A 116 -14.60 1.99 -1.38
CA LEU A 116 -14.12 0.60 -1.51
C LEU A 116 -15.04 -0.42 -0.83
N TRP A 117 -15.52 -0.11 0.38
CA TRP A 117 -16.45 -0.96 1.11
C TRP A 117 -17.84 -1.00 0.46
N SER A 118 -18.36 0.15 -0.01
CA SER A 118 -19.68 0.26 -0.64
C SER A 118 -19.80 -0.56 -1.92
N ILE A 119 -18.72 -0.64 -2.70
CA ILE A 119 -18.62 -1.47 -3.90
C ILE A 119 -18.20 -2.92 -3.58
N ARG A 120 -18.10 -3.27 -2.29
CA ARG A 120 -17.70 -4.60 -1.79
C ARG A 120 -16.40 -5.12 -2.41
N TYR A 121 -15.44 -4.22 -2.61
CA TYR A 121 -14.15 -4.56 -3.23
C TYR A 121 -14.28 -5.24 -4.60
N HIS A 122 -15.25 -4.81 -5.43
CA HIS A 122 -15.49 -5.38 -6.75
C HIS A 122 -14.24 -5.30 -7.65
N ILE A 123 -13.94 -6.40 -8.35
CA ILE A 123 -12.69 -6.60 -9.09
C ILE A 123 -12.42 -5.59 -10.21
N ASN A 124 -13.45 -4.96 -10.78
CA ASN A 124 -13.26 -3.99 -11.86
C ASN A 124 -12.91 -2.58 -11.38
N TRP A 125 -13.07 -2.28 -10.08
CA TRP A 125 -13.02 -0.90 -9.56
C TRP A 125 -12.14 -0.75 -8.33
N ALA A 126 -12.06 -1.79 -7.49
CA ALA A 126 -11.27 -1.78 -6.27
C ALA A 126 -9.74 -1.94 -6.46
N PRO A 127 -9.20 -2.65 -7.48
CA PRO A 127 -7.77 -2.97 -7.52
C PRO A 127 -6.84 -1.76 -7.49
N GLU A 128 -7.12 -0.72 -8.27
CA GLU A 128 -6.25 0.46 -8.35
C GLU A 128 -6.24 1.26 -7.05
N GLN A 129 -7.43 1.47 -6.48
CA GLN A 129 -7.56 2.17 -5.20
C GLN A 129 -6.90 1.37 -4.08
N LEU A 130 -7.17 0.06 -4.00
CA LEU A 130 -6.56 -0.81 -3.00
C LEU A 130 -5.03 -0.88 -3.17
N ALA A 131 -4.52 -0.96 -4.40
CA ALA A 131 -3.08 -0.91 -4.68
C ALA A 131 -2.44 0.40 -4.19
N SER A 132 -3.11 1.54 -4.40
CA SER A 132 -2.67 2.85 -3.91
C SER A 132 -2.61 2.89 -2.38
N TRP A 133 -3.64 2.36 -1.70
CA TRP A 133 -3.67 2.27 -0.24
C TRP A 133 -2.56 1.35 0.31
N LEU A 134 -2.37 0.17 -0.28
CA LEU A 134 -1.32 -0.77 0.14
C LEU A 134 0.09 -0.23 -0.17
N GLN A 135 0.24 0.62 -1.17
CA GLN A 135 1.50 1.30 -1.46
C GLN A 135 1.81 2.40 -0.45
N ALA A 136 0.78 3.09 0.07
CA ALA A 136 0.99 4.12 1.08
C ALA A 136 1.70 3.55 2.33
N ASP A 137 2.56 4.36 2.93
CA ASP A 137 3.16 4.06 4.22
C ASP A 137 2.09 4.19 5.32
N VAL A 138 2.20 3.44 6.41
CA VAL A 138 1.28 3.52 7.55
C VAL A 138 1.18 4.96 8.06
N GLU A 139 2.30 5.70 8.06
CA GLU A 139 2.32 7.12 8.42
C GLU A 139 1.55 8.01 7.42
N ARG A 140 1.54 7.67 6.12
CA ARG A 140 0.77 8.37 5.08
C ARG A 140 -0.72 8.05 5.16
N VAL A 141 -1.06 6.79 5.44
CA VAL A 141 -2.43 6.31 5.73
C VAL A 141 -2.98 7.03 6.96
N LEU A 142 -2.18 7.14 8.02
CA LEU A 142 -2.51 7.89 9.23
C LEU A 142 -2.58 9.40 8.95
N ARG A 143 -1.70 9.97 8.11
CA ARG A 143 -1.81 11.38 7.68
C ARG A 143 -3.09 11.69 6.91
N ILE A 144 -3.52 10.79 6.02
CA ILE A 144 -4.82 10.92 5.33
C ILE A 144 -5.94 10.91 6.39
N LYS A 145 -5.93 9.93 7.31
CA LYS A 145 -6.86 9.82 8.45
C LYS A 145 -6.91 11.11 9.30
N TYR A 146 -5.77 11.65 9.70
CA TYR A 146 -5.69 12.82 10.59
C TYR A 146 -5.83 14.17 9.88
N MET A 147 -5.62 14.28 8.56
CA MET A 147 -5.93 15.50 7.81
C MET A 147 -7.39 15.59 7.37
N THR A 148 -8.11 14.46 7.29
CA THR A 148 -9.55 14.45 6.96
C THR A 148 -10.46 14.53 8.18
N GLU A 149 -9.99 14.16 9.38
CA GLU A 149 -10.84 14.15 10.57
C GLU A 149 -10.85 15.47 11.37
N GLU A 150 -9.86 16.37 11.28
CA GLU A 150 -9.92 17.69 11.94
C GLU A 150 -9.14 18.78 11.19
N VAL A 151 -9.77 19.46 10.23
CA VAL A 151 -9.29 20.80 9.79
C VAL A 151 -10.45 21.78 9.69
N PRO A 152 -10.52 22.74 10.62
CA PRO A 152 -11.37 23.91 10.50
C PRO A 152 -10.82 24.83 9.40
N SER A 153 -11.44 24.81 8.22
CA SER A 153 -11.08 25.63 7.05
C SER A 153 -9.66 25.43 6.48
N LEU A 154 -9.51 25.53 5.16
CA LEU A 154 -8.25 25.43 4.41
C LEU A 154 -7.09 26.29 5.00
N LYS A 155 -7.41 27.36 5.73
CA LYS A 155 -6.45 28.27 6.35
C LYS A 155 -5.66 27.63 7.50
N GLN A 156 -6.30 26.79 8.31
CA GLN A 156 -5.63 26.12 9.44
C GLN A 156 -4.79 24.92 8.99
N GLN A 157 -5.14 24.30 7.86
CA GLN A 157 -4.31 23.30 7.18
C GLN A 157 -2.94 23.87 6.77
N SER A 158 -2.98 25.05 6.16
CA SER A 158 -1.77 25.81 5.77
C SER A 158 -0.90 26.14 6.98
N GLU A 159 -1.52 26.62 8.07
CA GLU A 159 -0.81 27.01 9.30
C GLU A 159 -0.19 25.79 10.00
N CYS A 160 -0.91 24.68 10.15
CA CYS A 160 -0.37 23.44 10.73
C CYS A 160 0.75 22.81 9.88
N TYR A 161 0.63 22.85 8.55
CA TYR A 161 1.68 22.37 7.65
C TYR A 161 2.96 23.23 7.76
N SER A 162 2.80 24.55 7.84
CA SER A 162 3.93 25.48 8.02
C SER A 162 4.61 25.34 9.39
N ALA A 163 3.85 25.08 10.46
CA ALA A 163 4.38 24.83 11.80
C ALA A 163 5.13 23.49 11.88
N TRP A 164 4.63 22.45 11.21
CA TRP A 164 5.30 21.15 11.13
C TRP A 164 6.59 21.20 10.30
N GLN A 165 6.59 21.92 9.17
CA GLN A 165 7.81 22.16 8.39
C GLN A 165 8.86 22.95 9.20
N SER A 166 8.43 23.95 9.96
CA SER A 166 9.35 24.75 10.80
C SER A 166 10.03 23.90 11.89
N LEU A 167 9.32 22.94 12.49
CA LEU A 167 9.87 22.03 13.51
C LEU A 167 10.87 21.00 12.96
N LEU A 168 10.74 20.62 11.69
CA LEU A 168 11.70 19.73 11.02
C LEU A 168 13.00 20.44 10.65
N HIS A 169 12.94 21.77 10.51
CA HIS A 169 14.09 22.58 10.12
C HIS A 169 14.76 23.29 11.31
N ASP A 170 14.07 23.48 12.43
CA ASP A 170 14.64 24.08 13.65
C ASP A 170 14.01 23.49 14.94
N PRO A 171 14.66 22.51 15.61
CA PRO A 171 14.07 21.75 16.72
C PRO A 171 13.98 22.51 18.05
N ILE A 172 14.37 23.79 18.10
CA ILE A 172 14.47 24.59 19.33
C ILE A 172 13.17 25.37 19.63
N LEU A 173 12.23 25.47 18.66
CA LEU A 173 10.96 26.17 18.89
C LEU A 173 10.00 25.30 19.72
N ALA A 174 9.91 25.64 21.00
CA ALA A 174 9.08 24.95 21.98
C ALA A 174 7.61 24.83 21.51
N PRO A 175 7.03 23.62 21.52
CA PRO A 175 5.67 23.33 21.04
C PRO A 175 4.55 24.02 21.85
N ASP A 176 4.88 24.75 22.91
CA ASP A 176 3.88 25.38 23.78
C ASP A 176 3.43 26.78 23.32
N THR A 177 4.04 27.34 22.28
CA THR A 177 3.72 28.71 21.81
C THR A 177 2.76 28.76 20.61
N HIS A 178 2.52 27.64 19.92
CA HIS A 178 1.64 27.61 18.76
C HIS A 178 0.24 27.08 19.12
N PRO A 179 -0.86 27.80 18.81
CA PRO A 179 -2.21 27.42 19.18
C PRO A 179 -2.66 26.07 18.60
N ALA A 180 -2.10 25.66 17.45
CA ALA A 180 -2.35 24.32 16.88
C ALA A 180 -1.81 23.18 17.76
N PHE A 181 -0.75 23.42 18.54
CA PHE A 181 -0.16 22.44 19.45
C PHE A 181 -0.84 22.42 20.82
N ALA A 182 -1.78 23.33 21.09
CA ALA A 182 -2.58 23.31 22.31
C ALA A 182 -3.75 22.30 22.25
N GLN A 183 -3.99 21.70 21.08
CA GLN A 183 -5.06 20.71 20.92
C GLN A 183 -4.69 19.40 21.65
N PRO A 184 -5.57 18.89 22.56
CA PRO A 184 -5.27 17.73 23.39
C PRO A 184 -4.87 16.48 22.60
N GLY A 185 -5.51 16.25 21.45
CA GLY A 185 -5.23 15.11 20.57
C GLY A 185 -3.83 15.15 19.96
N PHE A 186 -3.39 16.34 19.53
CA PHE A 186 -2.07 16.52 18.92
C PHE A 186 -0.93 16.35 19.92
N LYS A 187 -1.06 16.90 21.15
CA LYS A 187 -0.04 16.70 22.20
C LYS A 187 0.11 15.23 22.59
N ALA A 188 -1.00 14.50 22.74
CA ALA A 188 -0.98 13.08 23.09
C ALA A 188 -0.29 12.24 22.00
N TRP A 189 -0.59 12.54 20.73
CA TRP A 189 0.03 11.89 19.58
C TRP A 189 1.54 12.19 19.50
N LEU A 190 1.94 13.47 19.62
CA LEU A 190 3.34 13.89 19.57
C LEU A 190 4.18 13.27 20.71
N ALA A 191 3.61 13.20 21.91
CA ALA A 191 4.23 12.54 23.06
C ALA A 191 4.35 11.02 22.90
N GLY A 192 3.51 10.39 22.06
CA GLY A 192 3.68 9.00 21.64
C GLY A 192 4.87 8.84 20.70
N GLN A 193 4.94 9.67 19.66
CA GLN A 193 6.02 9.63 18.66
C GLN A 193 7.41 9.91 19.25
N MET A 194 7.51 10.85 20.20
CA MET A 194 8.79 11.09 20.89
C MET A 194 9.23 9.92 21.76
N ARG A 195 8.29 9.21 22.40
CA ARG A 195 8.58 8.01 23.20
C ARG A 195 9.07 6.85 22.35
N ASP A 196 8.49 6.66 21.17
CA ASP A 196 8.91 5.59 20.24
C ASP A 196 10.28 5.89 19.65
N ARG A 197 10.58 7.14 19.29
CA ARG A 197 11.93 7.53 18.84
C ARG A 197 13.01 7.37 19.92
N GLN A 198 12.68 7.64 21.19
CA GLN A 198 13.61 7.40 22.30
C GLN A 198 13.85 5.91 22.57
N ARG A 199 12.91 5.04 22.19
CA ARG A 199 13.05 3.58 22.32
C ARG A 199 13.80 2.94 21.15
N SER A 200 13.75 3.55 19.97
CA SER A 200 14.45 3.06 18.77
C SER A 200 15.87 3.61 18.61
N GLY A 201 16.33 4.49 19.51
CA GLY A 201 17.64 5.14 19.46
C GLY A 201 18.59 4.79 20.62
N GLY A 202 18.40 3.63 21.27
CA GLY A 202 19.29 3.11 22.33
C GLY A 202 19.89 1.77 21.96
#